data_AF-A0A661CQG3-F1
#
_entry.id   AF-A0A661CQG3-F1
#
_cell.length_a   1.000
_cell.length_b   1.000
_cell.length_c   1.000
_cell.angle_alpha   90.00
_cell.angle_beta   90.00
_cell.angle_gamma   90.00
#
_symmetry.space_group_name_H-M   'P 1'
#
loop_
_entity.id
_entity.type
_entity.pdbx_description
1 polymer ?
#
loop_
_entity_poly.entity_id
_entity_poly.type
_entity_poly.pdbx_seq_one_letter_code
_entity_poly.pdbx_strand_id
1 'polypeptide(L)'
;MPSGYFSTPLIFLIEILFSLYIGILALRIIMQWAHWEYSNPLVQLIIRATQLPVKFLRKFIPPLGRWDSATILLLVILTFIKLLLIGFLQSVPLNFVIVFRWMLADIFSLFITLFSASIIIQVILSWVAPHNSYNPITPLIS
;
A
#
# COMPACT_ATOMS: atom_id res chain seq x y z
N MET A 1 -25.30 25.30 12.98
CA MET A 1 -25.75 24.21 12.08
C MET A 1 -24.74 23.07 12.18
N PRO A 2 -25.11 21.79 12.18
CA PRO A 2 -24.13 20.72 12.18
C PRO A 2 -23.51 20.65 10.78
N SER A 3 -22.52 21.52 10.53
CA SER A 3 -21.68 21.56 9.32
C SER A 3 -20.91 20.24 9.08
N GLY A 4 -21.07 19.27 9.98
CA GLY A 4 -20.52 17.91 9.95
C GLY A 4 -21.30 16.85 9.15
N TYR A 5 -22.57 17.09 8.78
CA TYR A 5 -23.40 16.00 8.21
C TYR A 5 -22.92 15.51 6.84
N PHE A 6 -22.49 16.43 5.97
CA PHE A 6 -21.99 16.11 4.63
C PHE A 6 -20.46 15.98 4.55
N SER A 7 -19.74 16.63 5.47
CA SER A 7 -18.27 16.60 5.50
C SER A 7 -17.74 15.27 6.05
N THR A 8 -18.40 14.68 7.05
CA THR A 8 -17.94 13.40 7.63
C THR A 8 -17.99 12.22 6.66
N PRO A 9 -19.06 11.98 5.87
CA PRO A 9 -19.07 10.89 4.90
C PRO A 9 -18.10 11.15 3.75
N LEU A 10 -17.90 12.42 3.37
CA LEU A 10 -16.96 12.81 2.32
C LEU A 10 -15.51 12.58 2.75
N ILE A 11 -15.14 12.94 3.98
CA ILE A 11 -13.83 12.65 4.57
C ILE A 11 -13.59 11.14 4.59
N PHE A 12 -14.59 10.36 5.03
CA PHE A 12 -14.49 8.90 5.05
C PHE A 12 -14.26 8.30 3.66
N LEU A 13 -14.98 8.79 2.65
CA LEU A 13 -14.81 8.33 1.27
C LEU A 13 -13.40 8.66 0.74
N ILE A 14 -12.92 9.87 0.99
CA ILE A 14 -11.55 10.28 0.61
C ILE A 14 -10.54 9.38 1.32
N GLU A 15 -10.68 9.19 2.64
CA GLU A 15 -9.77 8.38 3.44
C GLU A 15 -9.70 6.94 2.90
N ILE A 16 -10.85 6.28 2.67
CA ILE A 16 -10.86 4.91 2.17
C ILE A 16 -10.28 4.80 0.76
N LEU A 17 -10.72 5.66 -0.16
CA LEU A 17 -10.29 5.56 -1.57
C LEU A 17 -8.78 5.79 -1.70
N PHE A 18 -8.26 6.83 -1.03
CA PHE A 18 -6.83 7.11 -1.06
C PHE A 18 -6.05 6.05 -0.29
N SER A 19 -6.44 5.69 0.93
CA SER A 19 -5.69 4.72 1.74
C SER A 19 -5.67 3.33 1.11
N LEU A 20 -6.75 2.90 0.46
CA LEU A 20 -6.76 1.64 -0.30
C LEU A 20 -5.80 1.72 -1.49
N TYR A 21 -5.85 2.80 -2.26
CA TYR A 21 -5.00 2.96 -3.43
C TYR A 21 -3.49 3.10 -3.07
N ILE A 22 -3.18 3.88 -2.03
CA ILE A 22 -1.83 4.02 -1.47
C ILE A 22 -1.36 2.67 -0.93
N GLY A 23 -2.24 1.89 -0.29
CA GLY A 23 -1.94 0.52 0.15
C GLY A 23 -1.55 -0.40 -1.00
N ILE A 24 -2.25 -0.33 -2.15
CA ILE A 24 -1.89 -1.09 -3.36
C ILE A 24 -0.52 -0.67 -3.89
N LEU A 25 -0.20 0.63 -3.88
CA LEU A 25 1.13 1.13 -4.28
C LEU A 25 2.23 0.65 -3.34
N ALA A 26 1.99 0.67 -2.03
CA ALA A 26 2.94 0.16 -1.06
C ALA A 26 3.15 -1.35 -1.22
N LEU A 27 2.07 -2.11 -1.48
CA LEU A 27 2.17 -3.53 -1.76
C LEU A 27 3.02 -3.81 -3.00
N ARG A 28 2.91 -2.99 -4.05
CA ARG A 28 3.81 -3.07 -5.21
C ARG A 28 5.29 -2.88 -4.82
N ILE A 29 5.60 -1.96 -3.92
CA ILE A 29 6.97 -1.75 -3.42
C ILE A 29 7.44 -2.98 -2.63
N ILE A 30 6.58 -3.51 -1.74
CA ILE A 30 6.88 -4.72 -0.96
C ILE A 30 7.11 -5.92 -1.89
N MET A 31 6.28 -6.10 -2.91
CA MET A 31 6.42 -7.18 -3.90
C MET A 31 7.75 -7.13 -4.64
N GLN A 32 8.20 -5.93 -5.01
CA GLN A 32 9.50 -5.73 -5.66
C GLN A 32 10.66 -6.07 -4.71
N TRP A 33 10.53 -5.70 -3.43
CA TRP A 33 11.54 -5.98 -2.42
C TRP A 33 11.60 -7.47 -2.05
N ALA A 34 10.44 -8.10 -1.87
CA ALA A 34 10.29 -9.51 -1.53
C ALA A 34 10.41 -10.46 -2.75
N HIS A 35 10.65 -9.93 -3.96
CA HIS A 35 10.81 -10.70 -5.20
C HIS A 35 9.67 -11.70 -5.46
N TRP A 36 8.42 -11.27 -5.27
CA TRP A 36 7.24 -12.13 -5.51
C TRP A 36 7.16 -12.59 -6.96
N GLU A 37 6.66 -13.82 -7.18
CA GLU A 37 6.49 -14.38 -8.51
C GLU A 37 5.41 -13.63 -9.32
N TYR A 38 5.77 -13.16 -10.51
CA TYR A 38 4.86 -12.44 -11.42
C TYR A 38 3.74 -13.33 -12.00
N SER A 39 3.84 -14.64 -11.84
CA SER A 39 2.83 -15.63 -12.25
C SER A 39 1.54 -15.50 -11.43
N ASN A 40 1.63 -15.01 -10.19
CA ASN A 40 0.48 -14.94 -9.29
C ASN A 40 -0.57 -13.91 -9.80
N PRO A 41 -1.85 -14.29 -9.92
CA PRO A 41 -2.89 -13.39 -10.43
C PRO A 41 -3.06 -12.12 -9.57
N LEU A 42 -2.83 -12.20 -8.26
CA LEU A 42 -2.89 -11.02 -7.36
C LEU A 42 -1.78 -10.02 -7.67
N VAL A 43 -0.57 -10.51 -7.91
CA VAL A 43 0.59 -9.68 -8.32
C VAL A 43 0.29 -8.95 -9.63
N GLN A 44 -0.29 -9.65 -10.60
CA GLN A 44 -0.64 -9.04 -11.88
C GLN A 44 -1.74 -7.99 -11.74
N LEU A 45 -2.74 -8.23 -10.88
CA LEU A 45 -3.78 -7.25 -10.59
C LEU A 45 -3.18 -5.96 -10.03
N ILE A 46 -2.31 -6.05 -9.02
CA ILE A 46 -1.66 -4.90 -8.39
C ILE A 46 -0.83 -4.11 -9.41
N ILE A 47 -0.01 -4.81 -10.20
CA ILE A 47 0.80 -4.17 -11.25
C ILE A 47 -0.11 -3.49 -12.27
N ARG A 48 -1.16 -4.15 -12.74
CA ARG A 48 -2.08 -3.59 -13.74
C ARG A 48 -2.88 -2.40 -13.22
N ALA A 49 -3.28 -2.41 -11.95
CA ALA A 49 -4.01 -1.30 -11.31
C ALA A 49 -3.13 -0.05 -11.14
N THR A 50 -1.83 -0.26 -10.88
CA THR A 50 -0.88 0.84 -10.60
C THR A 50 -0.08 1.27 -11.84
N GLN A 51 -0.06 0.48 -12.92
CA GLN A 51 0.78 0.76 -14.10
C GLN A 51 0.47 2.09 -14.78
N LEU A 52 -0.80 2.49 -14.85
CA LEU A 52 -1.23 3.65 -15.62
C LEU A 52 -0.60 4.93 -15.04
N PRO A 53 -0.84 5.29 -13.77
CA PRO A 53 -0.23 6.49 -13.19
C PRO A 53 1.30 6.38 -13.06
N VAL A 54 1.83 5.20 -12.74
CA VAL A 54 3.29 5.03 -12.66
C VAL A 54 3.96 5.26 -14.02
N LYS A 55 3.37 4.79 -15.14
CA LYS A 55 3.90 5.07 -16.49
C LYS A 55 3.86 6.55 -16.84
N PHE A 56 2.85 7.30 -16.39
CA PHE A 56 2.82 8.75 -16.58
C PHE A 56 3.97 9.43 -15.82
N LEU A 57 4.22 9.06 -14.56
CA LEU A 57 5.32 9.65 -13.79
C LEU A 57 6.71 9.24 -14.31
N ARG A 58 6.85 8.01 -14.83
CA ARG A 58 8.09 7.53 -15.46
C ARG A 58 8.55 8.35 -16.67
N LYS A 59 7.67 9.17 -17.26
CA LYS A 59 8.07 10.12 -18.31
C LYS A 59 8.97 11.24 -17.77
N PHE A 60 8.80 11.59 -16.49
CA PHE A 60 9.53 12.68 -15.85
C PHE A 60 10.69 12.19 -14.99
N ILE A 61 10.63 10.95 -14.51
CA ILE A 61 11.60 10.41 -13.55
C ILE A 61 12.19 9.12 -14.09
N PRO A 62 13.51 9.09 -14.36
CA PRO A 62 14.17 7.87 -14.77
C PRO A 62 14.17 6.84 -13.62
N PRO A 63 14.10 5.55 -13.94
CA PRO A 63 14.18 4.50 -12.93
C PRO A 63 15.56 4.51 -12.25
N LEU A 64 15.60 4.60 -10.92
CA LEU A 64 16.83 4.45 -10.13
C LEU A 64 17.11 2.97 -9.86
N GLY A 65 17.66 2.28 -10.88
CA GLY A 65 18.14 0.91 -10.75
C GLY A 65 17.02 -0.11 -10.45
N ARG A 66 17.17 -0.86 -9.34
CA ARG A 66 16.22 -1.92 -8.92
C ARG A 66 14.98 -1.39 -8.19
N TRP A 67 14.95 -0.10 -7.83
CA TRP A 67 13.86 0.52 -7.11
C TRP A 67 12.96 1.32 -8.06
N ASP A 68 11.64 1.15 -7.93
CA ASP A 68 10.67 1.91 -8.72
C ASP A 68 10.46 3.30 -8.11
N SER A 69 11.42 4.20 -8.36
CA SER A 69 11.45 5.60 -7.91
C SER A 69 10.13 6.34 -8.23
N ALA A 70 9.55 6.06 -9.39
CA ALA A 70 8.26 6.61 -9.80
C ALA A 70 7.11 6.14 -8.89
N THR A 71 7.14 4.89 -8.42
CA THR A 71 6.12 4.36 -7.50
C THR A 71 6.26 4.97 -6.10
N ILE A 72 7.50 5.13 -5.60
CA ILE A 72 7.75 5.80 -4.31
C ILE A 72 7.28 7.25 -4.35
N LEU A 73 7.62 7.98 -5.42
CA LEU A 73 7.16 9.36 -5.55
C LEU A 73 5.63 9.44 -5.66
N LEU A 74 5.00 8.55 -6.44
CA LEU A 74 3.56 8.51 -6.57
C LEU A 74 2.88 8.28 -5.21
N LEU A 75 3.42 7.36 -4.41
CA LEU A 75 2.96 7.10 -3.04
C LEU A 75 3.03 8.38 -2.19
N VAL A 76 4.18 9.06 -2.20
CA VAL A 76 4.37 10.33 -1.46
C VAL A 76 3.38 11.41 -1.90
N ILE A 77 3.23 11.61 -3.21
CA ILE A 77 2.31 12.62 -3.78
C ILE A 77 0.87 12.33 -3.37
N LEU A 78 0.44 11.08 -3.45
CA LEU A 78 -0.93 10.70 -3.10
C LEU A 78 -1.22 10.83 -1.61
N THR A 79 -0.29 10.44 -0.74
CA THR A 79 -0.44 10.67 0.70
C THR A 79 -0.53 12.16 1.01
N PHE A 80 0.31 12.97 0.36
CA PHE A 80 0.27 14.42 0.53
C PHE A 80 -1.08 15.02 0.09
N ILE A 81 -1.57 14.63 -1.09
CA ILE A 81 -2.89 15.07 -1.59
C ILE A 81 -4.02 14.63 -0.66
N LYS A 82 -3.99 13.37 -0.17
CA LYS A 82 -4.96 12.84 0.80
C LYS A 82 -5.03 13.75 2.04
N LEU A 83 -3.89 14.01 2.66
CA LEU A 83 -3.80 14.80 3.89
C LEU A 83 -4.21 16.26 3.68
N LEU A 84 -3.87 16.85 2.53
CA LEU A 84 -4.33 18.20 2.19
C LEU A 84 -5.84 18.25 2.06
N LEU A 85 -6.44 17.36 1.28
CA LEU A 85 -7.89 17.30 1.10
C LEU A 85 -8.60 17.17 2.45
N ILE A 86 -8.20 16.19 3.26
CA ILE A 86 -8.81 15.95 4.57
C ILE A 86 -8.62 17.16 5.50
N GLY A 87 -7.42 17.75 5.54
CA GLY A 87 -7.14 18.92 6.37
C GLY A 87 -7.97 20.15 5.96
N PHE A 88 -8.18 20.37 4.66
CA PHE A 88 -9.08 21.41 4.14
C PHE A 88 -10.53 21.18 4.60
N LEU A 89 -11.04 19.95 4.50
CA LEU A 89 -12.41 19.65 4.93
C LEU A 89 -12.60 19.77 6.44
N GLN A 90 -11.58 19.48 7.24
CA GLN A 90 -11.63 19.59 8.70
C GLN A 90 -11.31 21.00 9.22
N SER A 91 -11.01 21.96 8.34
CA SER A 91 -10.58 23.32 8.72
C SER A 91 -9.39 23.32 9.68
N VAL A 92 -8.51 22.32 9.56
CA VAL A 92 -7.28 22.22 10.35
C VAL A 92 -6.26 23.20 9.78
N PRO A 93 -5.54 23.96 10.61
CA PRO A 93 -4.49 24.85 10.13
C PRO A 93 -3.41 24.04 9.37
N LEU A 94 -3.34 24.26 8.06
CA LEU A 94 -2.41 23.58 7.15
C LEU A 94 -1.02 24.21 7.22
N ASN A 95 -0.28 23.90 8.28
CA ASN A 95 1.15 24.19 8.33
C ASN A 95 1.92 23.11 7.57
N PHE A 96 2.74 23.50 6.60
CA PHE A 96 3.58 22.58 5.82
C PHE A 96 4.41 21.63 6.69
N VAL A 97 4.92 22.10 7.84
CA VAL A 97 5.69 21.27 8.78
C VAL A 97 4.81 20.20 9.43
N ILE A 98 3.57 20.54 9.78
CA ILE A 98 2.61 19.59 10.39
C ILE A 98 2.21 18.54 9.35
N VAL A 99 1.81 18.97 8.15
CA VAL A 99 1.40 18.07 7.07
C VAL A 99 2.54 17.12 6.69
N PHE A 100 3.76 17.63 6.56
CA PHE A 100 4.92 16.80 6.25
C PHE A 100 5.21 15.75 7.34
N ARG A 101 5.13 16.14 8.61
CA ARG A 101 5.27 15.19 9.75
C ARG A 101 4.18 14.12 9.72
N TRP A 102 2.93 14.50 9.44
CA TRP A 102 1.80 13.57 9.37
C TRP A 102 1.95 12.63 8.18
N MET A 103 2.41 13.13 7.03
CA MET A 103 2.66 12.33 5.84
C MET A 103 3.72 11.24 6.11
N LEU A 104 4.82 11.61 6.75
CA LEU A 104 5.85 10.66 7.15
C LEU A 104 5.30 9.59 8.12
N ALA A 105 4.53 10.02 9.12
CA ALA A 105 3.92 9.10 10.07
C ALA A 105 2.90 8.16 9.39
N ASP A 106 2.07 8.67 8.48
CA ASP A 106 1.06 7.88 7.76
C ASP A 106 1.70 6.84 6.83
N ILE A 107 2.73 7.22 6.08
CA ILE A 107 3.48 6.28 5.23
C ILE A 107 4.16 5.21 6.09
N PHE A 108 4.82 5.60 7.17
CA PHE A 108 5.50 4.66 8.06
C PHE A 108 4.49 3.71 8.72
N SER A 109 3.39 4.25 9.23
CA SER A 109 2.30 3.47 9.80
C SER A 109 1.69 2.51 8.79
N LEU A 110 1.57 2.91 7.52
CA LEU A 110 1.04 2.06 6.47
C LEU A 110 1.90 0.81 6.28
N PHE A 111 3.22 0.94 6.26
CA PHE A 111 4.11 -0.23 6.17
C PHE A 111 3.98 -1.12 7.41
N ILE A 112 3.96 -0.54 8.62
CA ILE A 112 3.74 -1.31 9.86
C ILE A 112 2.42 -2.07 9.79
N THR A 113 1.33 -1.42 9.38
CA THR A 113 0.01 -2.04 9.25
C THR A 113 0.03 -3.18 8.25
N LEU A 114 0.68 -3.01 7.09
CA LEU A 114 0.80 -4.07 6.09
C LEU A 114 1.62 -5.25 6.60
N PHE A 115 2.76 -5.01 7.24
CA PHE A 115 3.56 -6.09 7.82
C PHE A 115 2.82 -6.80 8.95
N SER A 116 2.19 -6.06 9.87
CA SER A 116 1.38 -6.62 10.94
C SER A 116 0.24 -7.47 10.38
N ALA A 117 -0.48 -6.97 9.38
CA ALA A 117 -1.55 -7.73 8.72
C ALA A 117 -1.00 -9.01 8.08
N SER A 118 0.16 -8.95 7.40
CA SER A 118 0.78 -10.12 6.79
C SER A 118 1.20 -11.18 7.82
N ILE A 119 1.75 -10.77 8.97
CA ILE A 119 2.12 -11.68 10.06
C ILE A 119 0.87 -12.34 10.64
N ILE A 120 -0.20 -11.58 10.86
CA ILE A 120 -1.48 -12.12 11.35
C ILE A 120 -2.02 -13.15 10.35
N ILE A 121 -2.02 -12.83 9.04
CA ILE A 121 -2.43 -13.77 7.99
C ILE A 121 -1.57 -15.04 8.03
N GLN A 122 -0.25 -14.91 8.17
CA GLN A 122 0.65 -16.05 8.25
C GLN A 122 0.38 -16.92 9.49
N VAL A 123 0.13 -16.30 10.64
CA VAL A 123 -0.24 -17.01 11.88
C VAL A 123 -1.55 -17.76 11.70
N ILE A 124 -2.58 -17.11 11.14
CA ILE A 124 -3.87 -17.75 10.87
C ILE A 124 -3.68 -18.92 9.89
N LEU A 125 -2.93 -18.73 8.80
CA LEU A 125 -2.64 -19.79 7.84
C LEU A 125 -1.85 -20.95 8.45
N SER A 126 -0.93 -20.67 9.39
CA SER A 126 -0.17 -21.73 10.08
C SER A 126 -1.04 -22.66 10.92
N TRP A 127 -2.19 -22.16 11.41
CA TRP A 127 -3.17 -22.97 12.13
C TRP A 127 -4.07 -23.79 11.20
N VAL A 128 -4.34 -23.25 10.01
CA VAL A 128 -5.25 -23.89 9.04
C VAL A 128 -4.51 -24.86 8.11
N ALA A 129 -3.24 -24.61 7.83
CA ALA A 129 -2.43 -25.42 6.91
C ALA A 129 -2.03 -26.76 7.55
N PRO A 130 -2.37 -27.91 6.93
CA PRO A 130 -1.90 -29.21 7.38
C PRO A 130 -0.37 -29.31 7.21
N HIS A 131 0.34 -29.74 8.26
CA HIS A 131 1.80 -29.89 8.29
C HIS A 131 2.36 -30.98 7.33
N ASN A 132 1.54 -31.59 6.46
CA ASN A 132 1.84 -32.90 5.89
C ASN A 132 1.63 -32.98 4.37
N SER A 133 2.66 -32.64 3.62
CA SER A 133 2.90 -33.23 2.28
C SER A 133 4.28 -33.90 2.25
N TYR A 134 4.63 -34.62 3.32
CA TYR A 134 5.62 -35.68 3.24
C TYR A 134 4.98 -36.87 2.53
N ASN A 135 5.36 -37.09 1.27
CA ASN A 135 4.93 -38.26 0.51
C ASN A 135 5.65 -39.51 1.07
N PRO A 136 4.93 -40.46 1.72
CA PRO A 136 5.52 -41.62 2.41
C PRO A 136 6.26 -42.60 1.48
N ILE A 137 6.21 -42.38 0.17
CA ILE A 137 6.84 -43.21 -0.85
C ILE A 137 8.31 -42.78 -1.11
N THR A 138 8.70 -41.58 -0.68
CA THR A 138 10.05 -41.03 -0.89
C THR A 138 11.22 -41.83 -0.27
N PRO A 139 11.08 -42.54 0.88
CA PRO A 139 12.17 -43.35 1.43
C PRO A 139 12.34 -44.73 0.78
N LEU A 140 11.41 -45.15 -0.08
CA LEU A 140 11.40 -46.51 -0.65
C LEU A 140 12.12 -46.61 -2.01
N ILE A 141 12.55 -45.46 -2.56
CA ILE A 141 13.19 -45.35 -3.87
C ILE A 141 14.65 -44.87 -3.80
N SER A 142 15.22 -44.76 -2.59
CA SER A 142 16.63 -44.41 -2.34
C SER A 142 17.43 -45.62 -1.88
#